data_AF-A0A497I5F7-F1
#
_entry.id   AF-A0A497I5F7-F1
#
_cell.length_a   1.000
_cell.length_b   1.000
_cell.length_c   1.000
_cell.angle_alpha   90.00
_cell.angle_beta   90.00
_cell.angle_gamma   90.00
#
_symmetry.space_group_name_H-M   'P 1'
#
loop_
_entity.id
_entity.type
_entity.pdbx_description
1 polymer ?
#
loop_
_entity_poly.entity_id
_entity_poly.type
_entity_poly.pdbx_seq_one_letter_code
_entity_poly.pdbx_strand_id
1 'polypeptide(L)'
;GACWITCPNKAIGKEKVKIGEMFMNKVNENLILITGKSVPLFSETGIVVKEIMERVLEMKEKLGVEEIIVDTAPGAHCNLIQVLVRVDKVYAVTEPTPLGAYDLRVMLEVAKKLGIEVEVVLNKANVGDKKEIEKIVKEFGKEIILEVPFSSRVINAYCSGKLEDVLDLIWK
;
A
#
# COMPACT_ATOMS: atom_id res chain seq x y z
N GLY A 1 -23.92 -17.97 -5.47
CA GLY A 1 -24.69 -17.92 -6.74
C GLY A 1 -25.72 -19.03 -6.83
N ALA A 2 -25.27 -20.29 -6.91
CA ALA A 2 -26.14 -21.46 -7.08
C ALA A 2 -27.26 -21.57 -6.02
N CYS A 3 -26.94 -21.32 -4.74
CA CYS A 3 -27.91 -21.42 -3.65
C CYS A 3 -29.12 -20.48 -3.80
N TRP A 4 -28.93 -19.29 -4.39
CA TRP A 4 -30.02 -18.35 -4.67
C TRP A 4 -30.90 -18.85 -5.81
N ILE A 5 -30.28 -19.27 -6.91
CA ILE A 5 -30.96 -19.73 -8.14
C ILE A 5 -31.84 -20.95 -7.84
N THR A 6 -31.34 -21.87 -7.00
CA THR A 6 -32.02 -23.13 -6.71
C THR A 6 -33.00 -23.06 -5.53
N CYS A 7 -33.13 -21.91 -4.84
CA CYS A 7 -33.94 -21.82 -3.62
C CYS A 7 -35.44 -21.80 -3.95
N PRO A 8 -36.19 -22.89 -3.70
CA PRO A 8 -37.61 -22.95 -4.06
C PRO A 8 -38.46 -21.96 -3.25
N ASN A 9 -38.03 -21.67 -2.02
CA ASN A 9 -38.73 -20.77 -1.11
C ASN A 9 -38.33 -19.29 -1.29
N LYS A 10 -37.42 -18.97 -2.23
CA LYS A 10 -36.88 -17.61 -2.44
C LYS A 10 -36.37 -16.95 -1.14
N ALA A 11 -35.90 -17.76 -0.18
CA ALA A 11 -35.48 -17.30 1.14
C ALA A 11 -34.13 -16.55 1.12
N ILE A 12 -33.37 -16.65 0.03
CA ILE A 12 -32.07 -16.00 -0.17
C ILE A 12 -32.18 -15.18 -1.44
N GLY A 13 -31.64 -13.95 -1.44
CA GLY A 13 -31.71 -13.02 -2.58
C GLY A 13 -30.47 -12.15 -2.73
N LYS A 14 -30.50 -11.24 -3.71
CA LYS A 14 -29.50 -10.18 -3.86
C LYS A 14 -30.05 -8.88 -3.31
N GLU A 15 -29.23 -8.19 -2.52
CA GLU A 15 -29.50 -6.84 -2.06
C GLU A 15 -28.29 -5.97 -2.42
N LYS A 16 -28.55 -4.71 -2.79
CA LYS A 16 -27.47 -3.73 -2.95
C LYS A 16 -27.17 -3.15 -1.59
N VAL A 17 -25.95 -3.36 -1.12
CA VAL A 17 -25.49 -2.84 0.16
C VAL A 17 -24.32 -1.90 -0.07
N LYS A 18 -24.30 -0.79 0.66
CA LYS A 18 -23.19 0.15 0.66
C LYS A 18 -22.06 -0.43 1.50
N ILE A 19 -20.96 -0.81 0.85
CA ILE A 19 -19.79 -1.42 1.50
C ILE A 19 -18.65 -0.42 1.76
N GLY A 20 -18.73 0.78 1.18
CA GLY A 20 -17.73 1.83 1.38
C GLY A 20 -18.08 3.15 0.71
N GLU A 21 -17.21 4.13 0.92
CA GLU A 21 -17.27 5.48 0.36
C GLU A 21 -15.88 5.91 -0.11
N MET A 22 -15.84 6.72 -1.16
CA MET A 22 -14.64 7.41 -1.63
C MET A 22 -14.84 8.91 -1.42
N PHE A 23 -13.81 9.58 -0.91
CA PHE A 23 -13.76 11.03 -0.77
C PHE A 23 -12.62 11.56 -1.64
N MET A 24 -12.85 12.70 -2.26
CA MET A 24 -11.84 13.40 -3.04
C MET A 24 -11.76 14.84 -2.54
N ASN A 25 -10.55 15.26 -2.17
CA ASN A 25 -10.29 16.57 -1.60
C ASN A 25 -9.13 17.23 -2.35
N LYS A 26 -9.34 18.45 -2.87
CA LYS A 26 -8.24 19.26 -3.39
C LYS A 26 -7.55 19.93 -2.20
N VAL A 27 -6.32 19.53 -1.89
CA VAL A 27 -5.55 20.08 -0.78
C VAL A 27 -4.93 21.42 -1.19
N ASN A 28 -4.33 21.47 -2.38
CA ASN A 28 -3.84 22.69 -3.02
C ASN A 28 -3.84 22.49 -4.56
N GLU A 29 -3.18 23.37 -5.31
CA GLU A 29 -3.12 23.27 -6.78
C GLU A 29 -2.41 22.00 -7.28
N ASN A 30 -1.48 21.46 -6.49
CA ASN A 30 -0.59 20.36 -6.88
C ASN A 30 -0.92 19.04 -6.18
N LEU A 31 -1.87 19.02 -5.24
CA LEU A 31 -2.19 17.84 -4.44
C LEU A 31 -3.70 17.61 -4.33
N ILE A 32 -4.13 16.45 -4.82
CA ILE A 32 -5.47 15.90 -4.64
C ILE A 32 -5.37 14.69 -3.74
N LEU A 33 -6.05 14.72 -2.59
CA LEU A 33 -6.12 13.61 -1.65
C LEU A 33 -7.40 12.81 -1.88
N ILE A 34 -7.25 11.53 -2.20
CA ILE A 34 -8.35 10.59 -2.35
C ILE A 34 -8.27 9.57 -1.22
N THR A 35 -9.39 9.40 -0.50
CA THR A 35 -9.48 8.47 0.63
C THR A 35 -10.65 7.52 0.46
N GLY A 36 -10.46 6.27 0.91
CA GLY A 36 -11.49 5.26 0.97
C GLY A 36 -11.90 4.96 2.41
N LYS A 37 -13.19 4.81 2.65
CA LYS A 37 -13.73 4.38 3.95
C LYS A 37 -14.64 3.19 3.74
N SER A 38 -14.27 2.04 4.30
CA SER A 38 -15.15 0.87 4.31
C SER A 38 -16.22 1.00 5.40
N VAL A 39 -17.40 0.45 5.14
CA VAL A 39 -18.45 0.32 6.16
C VAL A 39 -18.08 -0.85 7.08
N PRO A 40 -18.17 -0.69 8.42
CA PRO A 40 -17.94 -1.79 9.35
C PRO A 40 -18.86 -2.98 9.06
N LEU A 41 -18.47 -4.19 9.48
CA LEU A 41 -19.19 -5.47 9.30
C LEU A 41 -19.04 -6.14 7.92
N PHE A 42 -18.46 -5.46 6.92
CA PHE A 42 -18.12 -6.08 5.65
C PHE A 42 -16.64 -6.49 5.62
N SER A 43 -16.38 -7.77 5.34
CA SER A 43 -15.02 -8.29 5.20
C SER A 43 -14.44 -8.03 3.81
N GLU A 44 -15.28 -7.76 2.80
CA GLU A 44 -14.85 -7.56 1.40
C GLU A 44 -14.32 -6.14 1.11
N THR A 45 -13.38 -5.66 1.92
CA THR A 45 -12.74 -4.35 1.73
C THR A 45 -11.98 -4.23 0.41
N GLY A 46 -11.56 -5.35 -0.19
CA GLY A 46 -10.86 -5.37 -1.47
C GLY A 46 -11.70 -4.83 -2.63
N ILE A 47 -13.02 -4.96 -2.58
CA ILE A 47 -13.91 -4.39 -3.61
C ILE A 47 -13.86 -2.85 -3.56
N VAL A 48 -13.80 -2.29 -2.36
CA VAL A 48 -13.69 -0.83 -2.17
C VAL A 48 -12.37 -0.32 -2.73
N VAL A 49 -11.25 -0.99 -2.43
CA VAL A 49 -9.93 -0.62 -2.95
C VAL A 49 -9.91 -0.71 -4.48
N LYS A 50 -10.46 -1.80 -5.04
CA LYS A 50 -10.56 -1.99 -6.49
C LYS A 50 -11.28 -0.82 -7.16
N GLU A 51 -12.48 -0.48 -6.67
CA GLU A 51 -13.31 0.57 -7.25
C GLU A 51 -12.63 1.94 -7.18
N ILE A 52 -11.98 2.25 -6.04
CA ILE A 52 -11.22 3.49 -5.87
C ILE A 52 -10.08 3.55 -6.88
N MET A 53 -9.29 2.49 -7.01
CA MET A 53 -8.16 2.46 -7.94
C MET A 53 -8.63 2.63 -9.40
N GLU A 54 -9.71 1.97 -9.80
CA GLU A 54 -10.30 2.13 -11.13
C GLU A 54 -10.73 3.59 -11.37
N ARG A 55 -11.40 4.19 -10.40
CA ARG A 55 -11.85 5.58 -10.50
C ARG A 55 -10.70 6.58 -10.56
N VAL A 56 -9.65 6.37 -9.77
CA VAL A 56 -8.44 7.20 -9.75
C VAL A 56 -7.76 7.15 -11.13
N LEU A 57 -7.59 5.96 -11.70
CA LEU A 57 -6.96 5.80 -13.02
C LEU A 57 -7.78 6.45 -14.14
N GLU A 58 -9.10 6.34 -14.13
CA GLU A 58 -9.98 7.06 -15.09
C GLU A 58 -9.87 8.59 -14.98
N MET A 59 -9.55 9.09 -13.80
CA MET A 59 -9.48 10.52 -13.52
C MET A 59 -8.09 11.10 -13.78
N LYS A 60 -7.05 10.26 -13.84
CA LYS A 60 -5.64 10.70 -14.05
C LYS A 60 -5.51 11.65 -15.23
N GLU A 61 -5.99 11.25 -16.40
CA GLU A 61 -5.91 12.07 -17.63
C GLU A 61 -6.76 13.34 -17.54
N LYS A 62 -7.97 13.23 -16.99
CA LYS A 62 -8.91 14.37 -16.86
C LYS A 62 -8.40 15.44 -15.90
N LEU A 63 -7.67 15.04 -14.88
CA LEU A 63 -7.10 15.93 -13.87
C LEU A 63 -5.71 16.43 -14.25
N GLY A 64 -5.11 15.93 -15.34
CA GLY A 64 -3.74 16.29 -15.73
C GLY A 64 -2.70 15.89 -14.68
N VAL A 65 -2.92 14.78 -13.97
CA VAL A 65 -2.04 14.31 -12.90
C VAL A 65 -0.94 13.44 -13.48
N GLU A 66 0.32 13.82 -13.23
CA GLU A 66 1.49 13.08 -13.71
C GLU A 66 1.73 11.81 -12.89
N GLU A 67 1.68 11.92 -11.56
CA GLU A 67 2.02 10.86 -10.62
C GLU A 67 0.90 10.56 -9.62
N ILE A 68 0.77 9.29 -9.25
CA ILE A 68 -0.19 8.83 -8.24
C ILE A 68 0.60 8.07 -7.18
N ILE A 69 0.53 8.53 -5.94
CA ILE A 69 1.10 7.83 -4.78
C ILE A 69 -0.04 7.11 -4.07
N VAL A 70 0.09 5.80 -3.90
CA VAL A 70 -0.89 4.96 -3.21
C VAL A 70 -0.30 4.46 -1.90
N ASP A 71 -0.87 4.93 -0.79
CA ASP A 71 -0.62 4.35 0.53
C ASP A 71 -1.48 3.09 0.70
N THR A 72 -0.82 1.94 0.82
CA THR A 72 -1.48 0.63 0.83
C THR A 72 -1.42 -0.01 2.22
N ALA A 73 -2.42 -0.84 2.51
CA ALA A 73 -2.40 -1.70 3.69
C ALA A 73 -1.15 -2.60 3.72
N PRO A 74 -0.63 -2.91 4.92
CA PRO A 74 0.51 -3.82 5.08
C PRO A 74 0.13 -5.29 4.78
N GLY A 75 1.14 -6.13 4.59
CA GLY A 75 0.99 -7.57 4.38
C GLY A 75 0.50 -7.95 2.98
N ALA A 76 0.16 -9.22 2.76
CA ALA A 76 -0.16 -9.77 1.42
C ALA A 76 -1.66 -10.02 1.19
N HIS A 77 -2.52 -9.13 1.70
CA HIS A 77 -3.97 -9.32 1.66
C HIS A 77 -4.60 -8.86 0.34
N CYS A 78 -5.88 -9.19 0.14
CA CYS A 78 -6.62 -8.85 -1.08
C CYS A 78 -6.58 -7.35 -1.42
N ASN A 79 -6.53 -6.48 -0.41
CA ASN A 79 -6.40 -5.02 -0.59
C ASN A 79 -5.09 -4.66 -1.31
N LEU A 80 -3.98 -5.21 -0.86
CA LEU A 80 -2.67 -4.98 -1.50
C LEU A 80 -2.69 -5.48 -2.94
N ILE A 81 -3.23 -6.69 -3.19
CA ILE A 81 -3.27 -7.25 -4.55
C ILE A 81 -4.06 -6.35 -5.51
N GLN A 82 -5.17 -5.74 -5.06
CA GLN A 82 -5.93 -4.81 -5.90
C GLN A 82 -5.14 -3.55 -6.28
N VAL A 83 -4.19 -3.13 -5.45
CA VAL A 83 -3.26 -2.04 -5.77
C VAL A 83 -2.15 -2.53 -6.70
N LEU A 84 -1.48 -3.63 -6.34
CA LEU A 84 -0.30 -4.13 -7.06
C LEU A 84 -0.56 -4.37 -8.55
N VAL A 85 -1.71 -4.94 -8.92
CA VAL A 85 -2.03 -5.21 -10.34
C VAL A 85 -2.31 -3.95 -11.17
N ARG A 86 -2.21 -2.76 -10.58
CA ARG A 86 -2.55 -1.44 -11.17
C ARG A 86 -1.46 -0.39 -11.03
N VAL A 87 -0.29 -0.73 -10.47
CA VAL A 87 0.82 0.21 -10.28
C VAL A 87 2.03 -0.19 -11.11
N ASP A 88 2.80 0.81 -11.52
CA ASP A 88 4.02 0.62 -12.32
C ASP A 88 5.21 0.19 -11.46
N LYS A 89 5.24 0.64 -10.19
CA LYS A 89 6.37 0.47 -9.27
C LYS A 89 5.91 0.41 -7.82
N VAL A 90 6.66 -0.33 -6.99
CA VAL A 90 6.43 -0.43 -5.55
C VAL A 90 7.67 -0.05 -4.76
N TYR A 91 7.48 0.78 -3.74
CA TYR A 91 8.45 1.00 -2.67
C TYR A 91 8.12 0.09 -1.50
N ALA A 92 8.87 -1.01 -1.35
CA ALA A 92 8.72 -1.94 -0.24
C ALA A 92 9.47 -1.42 0.98
N VAL A 93 8.74 -0.75 1.88
CA VAL A 93 9.26 -0.24 3.15
C VAL A 93 9.23 -1.36 4.19
N THR A 94 10.39 -1.68 4.79
CA THR A 94 10.53 -2.73 5.81
C THR A 94 11.36 -2.26 7.01
N GLU A 95 11.37 -3.02 8.10
CA GLU A 95 12.18 -2.76 9.29
C GLU A 95 13.09 -3.98 9.56
N PRO A 96 14.29 -3.80 10.17
CA PRO A 96 15.21 -4.91 10.49
C PRO A 96 14.71 -5.73 11.69
N THR A 97 13.53 -6.34 11.53
CA THR A 97 12.85 -7.18 12.52
C THR A 97 12.44 -8.51 11.86
N PRO A 98 12.24 -9.60 12.63
CA PRO A 98 11.79 -10.87 12.06
C PRO A 98 10.48 -10.77 11.29
N LEU A 99 9.54 -9.93 11.75
CA LEU A 99 8.28 -9.68 11.05
C LEU A 99 8.50 -8.91 9.75
N GLY A 100 9.29 -7.83 9.78
CA GLY A 100 9.62 -7.05 8.59
C GLY A 100 10.33 -7.89 7.51
N ALA A 101 11.22 -8.80 7.91
CA ALA A 101 11.88 -9.74 7.02
C ALA A 101 10.89 -10.72 6.37
N TYR A 102 9.98 -11.28 7.17
CA TYR A 102 8.93 -12.17 6.65
C TYR A 102 8.03 -11.45 5.64
N ASP A 103 7.50 -10.28 6.01
CA ASP A 103 6.60 -9.50 5.16
C ASP A 103 7.27 -9.04 3.87
N LEU A 104 8.54 -8.60 3.95
CA LEU A 104 9.33 -8.23 2.77
C LEU A 104 9.47 -9.41 1.81
N ARG A 105 9.82 -10.60 2.31
CA ARG A 105 9.96 -11.79 1.47
C ARG A 105 8.65 -12.09 0.74
N VAL A 106 7.53 -12.11 1.44
CA VAL A 106 6.21 -12.36 0.83
C VAL A 106 5.89 -11.29 -0.22
N MET A 107 6.14 -10.01 0.07
CA MET A 107 5.92 -8.91 -0.86
C MET A 107 6.76 -9.06 -2.14
N LEU A 108 8.05 -9.39 -2.01
CA LEU A 108 8.94 -9.61 -3.16
C LEU A 108 8.54 -10.83 -3.99
N GLU A 109 8.07 -11.92 -3.37
CA GLU A 109 7.53 -13.08 -4.08
C GLU A 109 6.28 -12.74 -4.88
N VAL A 110 5.35 -11.98 -4.28
CA VAL A 110 4.12 -11.55 -4.95
C VAL A 110 4.44 -10.63 -6.12
N ALA A 111 5.27 -9.59 -5.91
CA ALA A 111 5.65 -8.68 -6.99
C ALA A 111 6.39 -9.39 -8.12
N LYS A 112 7.29 -10.34 -7.80
CA LYS A 112 7.97 -11.15 -8.82
C LYS A 112 6.98 -11.93 -9.68
N LYS A 113 5.94 -12.52 -9.09
CA LYS A 113 4.88 -13.24 -9.83
C LYS A 113 4.03 -12.31 -10.69
N LEU A 114 3.82 -11.08 -10.24
CA LEU A 114 3.06 -10.06 -10.97
C LEU A 114 3.90 -9.30 -12.00
N GLY A 115 5.23 -9.47 -12.00
CA GLY A 115 6.13 -8.77 -12.92
C GLY A 115 6.29 -7.28 -12.61
N ILE A 116 6.13 -6.88 -11.34
CA ILE A 116 6.15 -5.47 -10.92
C ILE A 116 7.56 -5.08 -10.44
N GLU A 117 8.01 -3.88 -10.80
CA GLU A 117 9.26 -3.31 -10.30
C GLU A 117 9.13 -2.98 -8.80
N VAL A 118 10.13 -3.39 -8.01
CA VAL A 118 10.16 -3.13 -6.56
C VAL A 118 11.52 -2.60 -6.17
N GLU A 119 11.51 -1.49 -5.44
CA GLU A 119 12.65 -0.94 -4.72
C GLU A 119 12.44 -1.11 -3.22
N VAL A 120 13.50 -1.43 -2.49
CA VAL A 120 13.42 -1.73 -1.05
C VAL A 120 13.96 -0.55 -0.26
N VAL A 121 13.17 -0.09 0.71
CA VAL A 121 13.55 0.97 1.65
C VAL A 121 13.60 0.39 3.05
N LEU A 122 14.73 0.56 3.73
CA LEU A 122 14.90 0.08 5.10
C LEU A 122 14.57 1.18 6.11
N ASN A 123 13.37 1.13 6.68
CA ASN A 123 12.96 1.98 7.78
C ASN A 123 13.53 1.49 9.13
N LYS A 124 13.70 2.43 10.07
CA LYS A 124 14.29 2.19 11.40
C LYS A 124 15.57 1.35 11.33
N ALA A 125 16.45 1.70 10.40
CA ALA A 125 17.58 0.87 9.98
C ALA A 125 18.55 0.48 11.10
N ASN A 126 18.61 1.25 12.19
CA ASN A 126 19.48 1.04 13.35
C ASN A 126 18.82 0.30 14.54
N VAL A 127 17.58 -0.19 14.42
CA VAL A 127 16.86 -0.82 15.54
C VAL A 127 17.15 -2.32 15.68
N GLY A 128 17.65 -2.99 14.63
CA GLY A 128 17.90 -4.43 14.63
C GLY A 128 18.99 -4.87 13.65
N ASP A 129 19.20 -6.18 13.53
CA ASP A 129 20.18 -6.76 12.58
C ASP A 129 19.60 -6.77 11.17
N LYS A 130 20.28 -6.08 10.25
CA LYS A 130 19.88 -5.94 8.84
C LYS A 130 20.18 -7.18 7.99
N LYS A 131 21.04 -8.10 8.47
CA LYS A 131 21.55 -9.22 7.66
C LYS A 131 20.45 -10.04 7.00
N GLU A 132 19.35 -10.30 7.69
CA GLU A 132 18.26 -11.09 7.11
C GLU A 132 17.54 -10.31 5.99
N ILE A 133 17.36 -8.99 6.15
CA ILE A 133 16.82 -8.12 5.09
C ILE A 133 17.77 -8.11 3.89
N GLU A 134 19.06 -7.85 4.09
CA GLU A 134 20.07 -7.82 3.02
C GLU A 134 20.12 -9.16 2.26
N LYS A 135 20.07 -10.28 2.99
CA LYS A 135 20.00 -11.62 2.42
C LYS A 135 18.76 -11.80 1.55
N ILE A 136 17.57 -11.47 2.06
CA ILE A 136 16.32 -11.53 1.30
C ILE A 136 16.43 -10.69 0.04
N VAL A 137 16.79 -9.41 0.16
CA VAL A 137 16.89 -8.48 -0.96
C VAL A 137 17.83 -8.99 -2.05
N LYS A 138 18.98 -9.56 -1.66
CA LYS A 138 19.95 -10.17 -2.57
C LYS A 138 19.43 -11.44 -3.26
N GLU A 139 18.66 -12.29 -2.56
CA GLU A 139 18.03 -13.49 -3.16
C GLU A 139 17.08 -13.13 -4.31
N PHE A 140 16.45 -11.95 -4.25
CA PHE A 140 15.59 -11.43 -5.32
C PHE A 140 16.34 -10.59 -6.37
N GLY A 141 17.67 -10.49 -6.28
CA GLY A 141 18.50 -9.71 -7.19
C GLY A 141 18.24 -8.21 -7.09
N LYS A 142 17.90 -7.72 -5.90
CA LYS A 142 17.61 -6.31 -5.61
C LYS A 142 18.66 -5.73 -4.67
N GLU A 143 18.55 -4.44 -4.41
CA GLU A 143 19.32 -3.71 -3.40
C GLU A 143 18.39 -2.85 -2.54
N ILE A 144 18.88 -2.45 -1.37
CA ILE A 144 18.23 -1.45 -0.52
C ILE A 144 18.63 -0.10 -1.08
N ILE A 145 17.66 0.68 -1.57
CA ILE A 145 17.94 1.95 -2.27
C ILE A 145 18.15 3.12 -1.30
N LEU A 146 17.56 3.03 -0.11
CA LEU A 146 17.53 4.06 0.91
C LEU A 146 17.34 3.41 2.28
N GLU A 147 17.95 4.00 3.30
CA GLU A 147 17.67 3.66 4.68
C GLU A 147 17.27 4.89 5.49
N VAL A 148 16.34 4.71 6.43
CA VAL A 148 15.89 5.76 7.36
C VAL A 148 16.18 5.28 8.78
N PRO A 149 17.03 5.97 9.56
CA PRO A 149 17.28 5.57 10.94
C PRO A 149 16.09 5.87 11.84
N PHE A 150 15.96 5.07 12.89
CA PHE A 150 15.15 5.45 14.03
C PHE A 150 15.84 6.60 14.77
N SER A 151 15.15 7.73 14.82
CA SER A 151 15.63 8.97 15.44
C SER A 151 14.47 9.75 16.02
N SER A 152 14.66 10.30 17.22
CA SER A 152 13.69 11.22 17.83
C SER A 152 13.45 12.46 16.97
N ARG A 153 14.43 12.88 16.15
CA ARG A 153 14.25 13.98 15.19
C ARG A 153 13.16 13.66 14.17
N VAL A 154 13.14 12.45 13.61
CA VAL A 154 12.10 12.02 12.65
C VAL A 154 10.73 12.04 13.31
N ILE A 155 10.62 11.55 14.54
CA ILE A 155 9.37 11.55 15.31
C ILE A 155 8.89 12.98 15.58
N ASN A 156 9.78 13.86 16.03
CA ASN A 156 9.45 15.25 16.33
C ASN A 156 9.04 16.02 15.06
N ALA A 157 9.75 15.80 13.95
CA ALA A 157 9.42 16.36 12.64
C ALA A 157 8.04 15.90 12.16
N TYR A 158 7.75 14.59 12.27
CA TYR A 158 6.42 14.04 11.95
C TYR A 158 5.31 14.70 12.78
N CYS A 159 5.47 14.75 14.11
CA CYS A 159 4.46 15.33 15.01
C CYS A 159 4.25 16.84 14.81
N SER A 160 5.24 17.55 14.29
CA SER A 160 5.18 18.99 14.00
C SER A 160 4.82 19.32 12.55
N GLY A 161 4.66 18.31 11.69
CA GLY A 161 4.37 18.49 10.27
C GLY A 161 5.54 19.09 9.47
N LYS A 162 6.78 18.82 9.87
CA LYS A 162 8.02 19.36 9.28
C LYS A 162 8.99 18.27 8.85
N LEU A 163 8.51 17.27 8.10
CA LEU A 163 9.33 16.13 7.66
C LEU A 163 10.49 16.56 6.74
N GLU A 164 10.39 17.73 6.11
CA GLU A 164 11.46 18.36 5.34
C GLU A 164 12.72 18.69 6.18
N ASP A 165 12.57 18.91 7.50
CA ASP A 165 13.68 19.25 8.41
C ASP A 165 14.59 18.06 8.76
N VAL A 166 14.26 16.85 8.26
CA VAL A 166 14.97 15.60 8.56
C VAL A 166 15.39 14.82 7.32
N LEU A 167 15.36 15.45 6.15
CA LEU A 167 15.85 14.84 4.90
C LEU A 167 17.34 14.49 4.96
N ASP A 168 18.12 15.17 5.81
CA ASP A 168 19.53 14.86 6.10
C ASP A 168 19.74 13.49 6.75
N LEU A 169 18.69 12.87 7.30
CA LEU A 169 18.75 11.57 7.94
C LEU A 169 18.56 10.40 6.98
N ILE A 170 18.25 10.65 5.70
CA ILE A 170 18.12 9.58 4.71
C ILE A 170 19.52 9.09 4.34
N TRP A 171 19.82 7.84 4.67
CA TRP A 171 21.07 7.18 4.35
C TRP A 171 20.98 6.55 2.95
N LYS A 172 22.07 6.63 2.19
CA LYS A 172 22.28 5.87 0.96
C LYS A 172 23.09 4.63 1.25
#